data_AF-A0A0F9JL39-F1
#
_entry.id   AF-A0A0F9JL39-F1
#
_cell.length_a   1.000
_cell.length_b   1.000
_cell.length_c   1.000
_cell.angle_alpha   90.00
_cell.angle_beta   90.00
_cell.angle_gamma   90.00
#
_symmetry.space_group_name_H-M   'P 1'
#
loop_
_entity.id
_entity.type
_entity.pdbx_description
1 polymer ?
#
loop_
_entity_poly.entity_id
_entity_poly.type
_entity_poly.pdbx_seq_one_letter_code
_entity_poly.pdbx_strand_id
1 'polypeptide(L)'
;MPGTQPTAVVKIEANIQWKMHRDPETHTFTGVCEALHLNAVGDTWKEFQECANEAMELLFVDLFEDGELEQFLRINGWQLLTPLPARGQPEPQFDVPFSLDRTASVEDLVPA
;
A
#
# COMPACT_ATOMS: atom_id res chain seq x y z
N MET A 1 12.08 -6.10 -31.03
CA MET A 1 11.79 -5.06 -30.03
C MET A 1 10.50 -5.47 -29.33
N PRO A 2 10.48 -5.84 -28.05
CA PRO A 2 9.20 -6.00 -27.36
C PRO A 2 8.71 -4.59 -27.06
N GLY A 3 7.58 -4.20 -27.65
CA GLY A 3 6.90 -2.97 -27.30
C GLY A 3 6.48 -3.05 -25.83
N THR A 4 6.83 -2.04 -25.05
CA THR A 4 6.25 -1.77 -23.74
C THR A 4 4.74 -1.64 -23.94
N GLN A 5 4.01 -2.73 -23.72
CA GLN A 5 2.56 -2.65 -23.59
C GLN A 5 2.28 -1.68 -22.43
N PRO A 6 1.39 -0.70 -22.59
CA PRO A 6 1.07 0.21 -21.52
C PRO A 6 0.45 -0.60 -20.37
N THR A 7 1.18 -0.70 -19.26
CA THR A 7 0.66 -1.18 -17.99
C THR A 7 -0.62 -0.41 -17.68
N ALA A 8 -1.73 -1.12 -17.46
CA ALA A 8 -2.99 -0.49 -17.10
C ALA A 8 -2.84 0.15 -15.72
N VAL A 9 -3.15 1.44 -15.59
CA VAL A 9 -3.13 2.12 -14.29
C VAL A 9 -4.52 2.00 -13.66
N VAL A 10 -4.59 1.35 -12.50
CA VAL A 10 -5.82 1.18 -11.72
C VAL A 10 -5.84 2.19 -10.59
N LYS A 11 -6.82 3.08 -10.60
CA LYS A 11 -7.01 4.10 -9.57
C LYS A 11 -7.96 3.61 -8.50
N ILE A 12 -7.51 3.70 -7.25
CA ILE A 12 -8.28 3.28 -6.08
C ILE A 12 -8.53 4.51 -5.20
N GLU A 13 -9.80 4.80 -4.91
CA GLU A 13 -10.16 5.73 -3.85
C GLU A 13 -10.17 4.97 -2.53
N ALA A 14 -9.11 5.18 -1.74
CA ALA A 14 -8.93 4.58 -0.44
C ALA A 14 -8.50 5.62 0.59
N ASN A 15 -8.92 5.44 1.83
CA ASN A 15 -8.46 6.26 2.96
C ASN A 15 -7.37 5.50 3.72
N ILE A 16 -6.22 5.27 3.06
CA ILE A 16 -5.10 4.55 3.66
C ILE A 16 -4.34 5.50 4.58
N GLN A 17 -4.18 5.07 5.83
CA GLN A 17 -3.42 5.78 6.84
C GLN A 17 -2.33 4.87 7.39
N TRP A 18 -1.10 5.37 7.36
CA TRP A 18 0.05 4.75 8.00
C TRP A 18 0.36 5.52 9.27
N LYS A 19 0.36 4.83 10.40
CA LYS A 19 0.94 5.37 11.63
C LYS A 19 2.43 5.09 11.60
N MET A 20 3.26 6.09 11.84
CA MET A 20 4.71 5.97 11.78
C MET A 20 5.40 6.53 13.02
N HIS A 21 6.45 5.85 13.46
CA HIS A 21 7.36 6.28 14.49
C HIS A 21 8.79 6.30 13.94
N ARG A 22 9.60 7.27 14.41
CA ARG A 22 11.03 7.27 14.17
C ARG A 22 11.73 7.08 15.50
N ASP A 23 12.43 5.96 15.62
CA ASP A 23 13.18 5.62 16.82
C ASP A 23 14.29 6.68 17.07
N PRO A 24 14.36 7.27 18.27
CA PRO A 24 15.33 8.30 18.58
C PRO A 24 16.77 7.77 18.71
N GLU A 25 16.97 6.50 19.06
CA GLU A 25 18.28 5.86 19.28
C GLU A 25 18.85 5.30 17.99
N THR A 26 18.04 4.53 17.24
CA THR A 26 18.47 3.86 16.01
C THR A 26 18.25 4.72 14.77
N HIS A 27 17.40 5.75 14.86
CA HIS A 27 16.96 6.58 13.75
C HIS A 27 16.13 5.88 12.67
N THR A 28 15.81 4.61 12.89
CA THR A 28 14.96 3.78 12.02
C THR A 28 13.51 4.25 12.08
N PHE A 29 12.85 4.24 10.93
CA PHE A 29 11.43 4.49 10.77
C PHE A 29 10.68 3.16 10.80
N THR A 30 9.62 3.09 11.59
CA THR A 30 8.70 1.96 11.64
C THR A 30 7.29 2.48 11.43
N GLY A 31 6.52 1.82 10.58
CA GLY A 31 5.13 2.19 10.36
C GLY A 31 4.21 0.98 10.21
N VAL A 32 2.95 1.19 10.58
CA VAL A 32 1.89 0.20 10.53
C VAL A 32 0.69 0.80 9.81
N CYS A 33 0.17 0.06 8.84
CA CYS A 33 -1.11 0.33 8.21
C CYS A 33 -2.12 -0.70 8.68
N GLU A 34 -2.96 -0.32 9.64
CA GLU A 34 -3.96 -1.22 10.23
C GLU A 34 -4.96 -1.72 9.19
N ALA A 35 -5.44 -0.83 8.31
CA ALA A 35 -6.45 -1.18 7.31
C ALA A 35 -5.99 -2.26 6.33
N LEU A 36 -4.68 -2.30 6.04
CA LEU A 36 -4.08 -3.27 5.14
C LEU A 36 -3.41 -4.43 5.89
N HIS A 37 -3.35 -4.38 7.23
CA HIS A 37 -2.53 -5.27 8.06
C HIS A 37 -1.06 -5.36 7.59
N LEU A 38 -0.52 -4.23 7.12
CA LEU A 38 0.86 -4.13 6.64
C LEU A 38 1.74 -3.38 7.63
N ASN A 39 3.04 -3.71 7.59
CA ASN A 39 4.08 -2.98 8.29
C ASN A 39 5.22 -2.66 7.33
N ALA A 40 5.88 -1.52 7.56
CA ALA A 40 7.01 -1.05 6.76
C ALA A 40 8.11 -0.51 7.69
N VAL A 41 9.36 -0.73 7.30
CA VAL A 41 10.54 -0.32 8.06
C VAL A 41 11.60 0.23 7.10
N GLY A 42 12.33 1.26 7.52
CA GLY A 42 13.47 1.77 6.76
C GLY A 42 14.39 2.61 7.62
N ASP A 43 15.69 2.60 7.33
CA ASP A 43 16.68 3.37 8.08
C ASP A 43 16.68 4.85 7.67
N THR A 44 16.22 5.11 6.45
CA THR A 44 15.93 6.45 5.95
C THR A 44 14.45 6.64 5.65
N TRP A 45 14.03 7.91 5.60
CA TRP A 45 12.68 8.27 5.18
C TRP A 45 12.32 7.70 3.80
N LYS A 46 13.29 7.74 2.87
CA LYS A 46 13.12 7.24 1.52
C LYS A 46 12.89 5.72 1.51
N GLU A 47 13.73 4.97 2.22
CA GLU A 47 13.59 3.51 2.31
C GLU A 47 12.27 3.10 2.95
N PHE A 48 11.82 3.82 3.98
CA PHE A 48 10.50 3.59 4.57
C PHE A 48 9.36 3.78 3.56
N GLN A 49 9.39 4.88 2.80
CA GLN A 49 8.38 5.14 1.77
C GLN A 49 8.42 4.11 0.64
N GLU A 50 9.60 3.69 0.21
CA GLU A 50 9.78 2.63 -0.79
C GLU A 50 9.23 1.30 -0.28
N CYS A 51 9.56 0.91 0.95
CA CYS A 51 9.04 -0.31 1.59
C CYS A 51 7.52 -0.29 1.75
N ALA A 52 6.93 0.84 2.17
CA ALA A 52 5.48 0.98 2.30
C ALA A 52 4.77 0.87 0.93
N ASN A 53 5.32 1.53 -0.11
CA ASN A 53 4.78 1.44 -1.46
C ASN A 53 4.87 0.02 -2.04
N GLU A 54 6.03 -0.64 -1.88
CA GLU A 54 6.23 -2.01 -2.36
C GLU A 54 5.28 -2.99 -1.65
N ALA A 55 5.12 -2.88 -0.33
CA ALA A 55 4.20 -3.73 0.42
C ALA A 55 2.73 -3.55 -0.03
N MET A 56 2.30 -2.31 -0.29
CA MET A 56 0.95 -2.06 -0.82
C MET A 56 0.78 -2.61 -2.23
N GLU A 57 1.75 -2.37 -3.12
CA GLU A 57 1.69 -2.85 -4.51
C GLU A 57 1.59 -4.38 -4.53
N LEU A 58 2.45 -5.07 -3.79
CA LEU A 58 2.44 -6.53 -3.68
C LEU A 58 1.09 -7.06 -3.18
N LEU A 59 0.50 -6.43 -2.15
CA LEU A 59 -0.81 -6.82 -1.64
C LEU A 59 -1.92 -6.63 -2.71
N PHE A 60 -1.94 -5.49 -3.40
CA PHE A 60 -2.99 -5.23 -4.40
C PHE A 60 -2.86 -6.09 -5.65
N VAL A 61 -1.63 -6.41 -6.06
CA VAL A 61 -1.34 -7.37 -7.13
C VAL A 61 -1.85 -8.76 -6.74
N ASP A 62 -1.49 -9.26 -5.56
CA ASP A 62 -1.93 -10.58 -5.07
C ASP A 62 -3.46 -10.69 -5.04
N LEU A 63 -4.13 -9.68 -4.46
CA LEU A 63 -5.59 -9.60 -4.45
C LEU A 63 -6.20 -9.52 -5.86
N PHE A 64 -5.52 -8.88 -6.81
CA PHE A 64 -5.98 -8.80 -8.19
C PHE A 64 -5.85 -10.14 -8.92
N GLU A 65 -4.72 -10.83 -8.74
CA GLU A 65 -4.47 -12.14 -9.34
C GLU A 65 -5.47 -13.20 -8.84
N ASP A 66 -5.77 -13.18 -7.55
CA ASP A 66 -6.77 -14.07 -6.94
C ASP A 66 -8.21 -13.67 -7.30
N GLY A 67 -8.42 -12.44 -7.78
CA GLY A 67 -9.74 -11.90 -8.10
C GLY A 67 -10.53 -11.45 -6.86
N GLU A 68 -9.85 -11.24 -5.74
CA GLU A 68 -10.43 -10.81 -4.47
C GLU A 68 -10.40 -9.29 -4.27
N LEU A 69 -9.66 -8.56 -5.12
CA LEU A 69 -9.45 -7.11 -5.00
C LEU A 69 -10.76 -6.32 -4.84
N GLU A 70 -11.75 -6.53 -5.71
CA GLU A 70 -13.02 -5.80 -5.61
C GLU A 70 -13.77 -6.05 -4.29
N GLN A 71 -13.72 -7.29 -3.80
CA GLN A 71 -14.35 -7.66 -2.54
C GLN A 71 -13.60 -7.04 -1.36
N PHE A 72 -12.26 -7.11 -1.38
CA PHE A 72 -11.40 -6.51 -0.37
C PHE A 72 -11.62 -4.99 -0.26
N LEU A 73 -11.64 -4.28 -1.39
CA LEU A 73 -11.91 -2.84 -1.40
C LEU A 73 -13.29 -2.53 -0.82
N ARG A 74 -14.32 -3.28 -1.20
CA ARG A 74 -15.69 -3.10 -0.70
C ARG A 74 -15.81 -3.31 0.82
N ILE A 75 -15.14 -4.33 1.36
CA ILE A 75 -15.13 -4.61 2.81
C ILE A 75 -14.49 -3.45 3.58
N ASN A 76 -13.45 -2.84 3.02
CA ASN A 76 -12.76 -1.68 3.59
C ASN A 76 -13.45 -0.33 3.28
N GLY A 77 -14.58 -0.34 2.57
CA GLY A 77 -15.30 0.88 2.18
C GLY A 77 -14.61 1.70 1.09
N TRP A 78 -13.67 1.11 0.36
CA TRP A 78 -12.91 1.71 -0.73
C TRP A 78 -13.53 1.39 -2.10
N GLN A 79 -13.16 2.17 -3.11
CA GLN A 79 -13.74 2.07 -4.44
C GLN A 79 -12.70 2.07 -5.55
N LEU A 80 -12.95 1.29 -6.58
CA LEU A 80 -12.25 1.40 -7.85
C LEU A 80 -12.80 2.59 -8.63
N LEU A 81 -11.94 3.52 -9.01
CA LEU A 81 -12.29 4.65 -9.88
C LEU A 81 -12.13 4.31 -11.37
N THR A 82 -11.41 3.23 -11.67
CA THR A 82 -11.18 2.71 -13.02
C THR A 82 -11.48 1.22 -13.07
N PRO A 83 -11.97 0.69 -14.20
CA PRO A 83 -12.20 -0.74 -14.35
C PRO A 83 -10.88 -1.52 -14.26
N LEU A 84 -10.94 -2.72 -13.69
CA LEU A 84 -9.81 -3.64 -13.68
C LEU A 84 -9.49 -4.15 -15.10
N PRO A 85 -8.20 -4.34 -15.45
CA PRO A 85 -7.85 -4.96 -16.71
C PRO A 85 -8.34 -6.41 -16.77
N ALA A 86 -8.62 -6.89 -17.98
CA ALA A 86 -8.99 -8.29 -18.18
C ALA A 86 -7.85 -9.23 -17.79
N ARG A 87 -8.19 -10.42 -17.28
CA ARG A 87 -7.20 -11.47 -16.99
C ARG A 87 -6.34 -11.77 -18.24
N GLY A 88 -5.02 -11.85 -18.07
CA GLY A 88 -4.06 -12.08 -19.16
C GLY A 88 -3.54 -10.80 -19.85
N GLN A 89 -3.91 -9.62 -19.37
CA GLN A 89 -3.19 -8.37 -19.64
C GLN A 89 -1.93 -8.27 -18.76
N PRO A 90 -0.97 -7.37 -19.06
CA PRO A 90 0.12 -7.05 -18.16
C PRO A 90 -0.39 -6.67 -16.77
N GLU A 91 0.39 -7.00 -15.74
CA GLU A 91 0.15 -6.62 -14.35
C GLU A 91 -0.18 -5.12 -14.26
N PRO A 92 -1.33 -4.74 -13.68
CA PRO A 92 -1.67 -3.33 -13.52
C PRO A 92 -0.74 -2.66 -12.52
N GLN A 93 -0.56 -1.35 -12.70
CA GLN A 93 0.03 -0.50 -11.67
C GLN A 93 -1.11 0.09 -10.83
N PHE A 94 -1.00 0.03 -9.51
CA PHE A 94 -2.02 0.61 -8.63
C PHE A 94 -1.64 2.04 -8.21
N ASP A 95 -2.53 2.98 -8.51
CA ASP A 95 -2.44 4.37 -8.04
C ASP A 95 -3.37 4.51 -6.83
N VAL A 96 -2.76 4.40 -5.65
CA VAL A 96 -3.46 4.39 -4.36
C VAL A 96 -2.88 5.46 -3.44
N PRO A 97 -3.61 6.57 -3.19
CA PRO A 97 -3.14 7.59 -2.29
C PRO A 97 -3.16 7.07 -0.84
N PHE A 98 -2.11 7.41 -0.09
CA PHE A 98 -2.03 7.16 1.33
C PHE A 98 -1.53 8.40 2.07
N SER A 99 -1.84 8.45 3.37
CA SER A 99 -1.37 9.48 4.29
C SER A 99 -0.48 8.87 5.36
N LEU A 100 0.44 9.68 5.86
CA LEU A 100 1.40 9.31 6.90
C LEU A 100 1.12 10.17 8.12
N ASP A 101 0.77 9.54 9.24
CA ASP A 101 0.56 10.20 10.52
C ASP A 101 1.67 9.80 11.50
N ARG A 102 2.30 10.78 12.12
CA ARG A 102 3.45 10.55 12.99
C ARG A 102 2.99 10.37 14.43
N THR A 103 3.27 9.20 14.99
CA THR A 103 2.97 8.90 16.39
C THR A 103 4.11 9.33 17.32
N ALA A 104 3.76 9.54 18.58
CA ALA A 104 4.72 9.94 19.61
C ALA A 104 5.56 8.75 20.11
N SER A 105 4.97 7.55 20.19
CA SER A 105 5.62 6.32 20.66
C SER A 105 5.47 5.16 19.66
N VAL A 106 6.38 4.17 19.75
CA VAL A 106 6.26 2.87 19.05
C VAL A 106 5.09 2.07 19.64
N GLU A 107 4.80 2.24 20.93
CA GLU A 107 3.68 1.55 21.59
C GLU A 107 2.33 1.96 20.97
N ASP A 108 2.24 3.18 20.43
CA ASP A 108 1.05 3.68 19.72
C ASP A 108 0.83 3.00 18.35
N LEU A 109 1.83 2.25 17.86
CA LEU A 109 1.74 1.46 16.63
C LEU A 109 1.14 0.07 16.86
N VAL A 110 1.03 -0.37 18.12
CA VAL A 110 0.42 -1.65 18.46
C VAL A 110 -1.07 -1.43 18.74
N PRO A 111 -1.98 -1.98 17.93
CA PRO A 111 -3.41 -1.91 18.24
C PRO A 111 -3.68 -2.67 19.55
N ALA A 112 -4.46 -2.06 20.43
CA ALA A 112 -4.79 -2.55 21.77
C ALA A 112 -5.62 -3.85 21.77
#